data_AF-A0A239P910-F1
#
_entry.id   AF-A0A239P910-F1
#
_cell.length_a   1.000
_cell.length_b   1.000
_cell.length_c   1.000
_cell.angle_alpha   90.00
_cell.angle_beta   90.00
_cell.angle_gamma   90.00
#
_symmetry.space_group_name_H-M   'P 1'
#
loop_
_entity.id
_entity.type
_entity.pdbx_description
1 polymer ?
#
loop_
_entity_poly.entity_id
_entity_poly.type
_entity_poly.pdbx_seq_one_letter_code
_entity_poly.pdbx_strand_id
1 'polypeptide(L)'
;MAASEVRRAVTSRVDNDDMLRIEWPEPDDGEIILRHAETGQERGTADLGLLSAGVWTASLGGEPVATDDPGFSLDGLQAYAQTPRSREIRAFRAPDGTLALTVREVEPYIEVTGVVADDGVIEIEGVIAYGEPIHGPARLVAVARKGPEPVSGPASFLGRRFTGSVQIAPLAEAQVRRRVFWDLYAEVADVRMPLAARLDDITDKKNRVRFPAQREGRVRVRPYYTETDSLAVALSIEEESS
;
A
#
# COMPACT_ATOMS: atom_id res chain seq x y z
N MET A 1 16.20 -41.14 -20.02
CA MET A 1 16.02 -40.04 -19.06
C MET A 1 14.63 -39.51 -19.28
N ALA A 2 13.71 -39.77 -18.36
CA ALA A 2 12.40 -39.12 -18.40
C ALA A 2 12.64 -37.62 -18.20
N ALA A 3 11.94 -36.78 -18.97
CA ALA A 3 11.93 -35.36 -18.71
C ALA A 3 11.43 -35.19 -17.26
N SER A 4 12.23 -34.54 -16.42
CA SER A 4 11.77 -34.08 -15.11
C SER A 4 10.59 -33.18 -15.37
N GLU A 5 9.39 -33.65 -15.04
CA GLU A 5 8.18 -32.86 -15.19
C GLU A 5 8.32 -31.68 -14.23
N VAL A 6 8.42 -30.46 -14.78
CA VAL A 6 8.62 -29.25 -13.99
C VAL A 6 7.42 -29.10 -13.06
N ARG A 7 7.65 -29.37 -11.77
CA ARG A 7 6.62 -29.28 -10.73
C ARG A 7 6.11 -27.85 -10.64
N ARG A 8 4.80 -27.71 -10.63
CA ARG A 8 4.12 -26.42 -10.70
C ARG A 8 3.19 -26.24 -9.50
N ALA A 9 3.41 -25.16 -8.74
CA ALA A 9 2.50 -24.74 -7.68
C ALA A 9 1.15 -24.32 -8.29
N VAL A 10 0.05 -24.76 -7.66
CA VAL A 10 -1.32 -24.36 -8.01
C VAL A 10 -1.65 -23.01 -7.41
N THR A 11 -1.32 -22.81 -6.12
CA THR A 11 -1.41 -21.53 -5.42
C THR A 11 -0.21 -21.32 -4.52
N SER A 12 0.15 -20.06 -4.29
CA SER A 12 1.30 -19.65 -3.48
C SER A 12 1.01 -18.32 -2.79
N ARG A 13 0.96 -18.32 -1.46
CA ARG A 13 0.61 -17.13 -0.67
C ARG A 13 1.32 -17.11 0.67
N VAL A 14 1.59 -15.91 1.19
CA VAL A 14 2.05 -15.73 2.56
C VAL A 14 0.83 -15.49 3.44
N ASP A 15 0.69 -16.27 4.52
CA ASP A 15 -0.38 -16.09 5.48
C ASP A 15 -0.01 -15.13 6.62
N ASN A 16 -0.94 -14.91 7.55
CA ASN A 16 -0.78 -13.93 8.62
C ASN A 16 0.36 -14.27 9.61
N ASP A 17 0.77 -15.54 9.66
CA ASP A 17 1.80 -16.06 10.56
C ASP A 17 3.19 -16.05 9.91
N ASP A 18 3.35 -15.30 8.80
CA ASP A 18 4.56 -15.28 7.98
C ASP A 18 4.92 -16.70 7.47
N MET A 19 3.93 -17.49 7.05
CA MET A 19 4.19 -18.79 6.41
C MET A 19 3.87 -18.76 4.93
N LEU A 20 4.78 -19.30 4.11
CA LEU A 20 4.53 -19.55 2.69
C LEU A 20 3.67 -20.81 2.56
N ARG A 21 2.43 -20.64 2.15
CA ARG A 21 1.51 -21.72 1.81
C ARG A 21 1.58 -21.97 0.30
N ILE A 22 2.03 -23.16 -0.07
CA ILE A 22 1.98 -23.64 -1.45
C ILE A 22 1.00 -24.82 -1.52
N GLU A 23 0.11 -24.76 -2.49
CA GLU A 23 -0.74 -25.89 -2.86
C GLU A 23 -0.17 -26.58 -4.09
N TRP A 24 0.00 -27.90 -4.00
CA TRP A 24 0.56 -28.73 -5.06
C TRP A 24 -0.52 -29.62 -5.67
N PRO A 25 -0.43 -29.98 -6.96
CA PRO A 25 -1.33 -30.96 -7.58
C PRO A 25 -1.22 -32.35 -6.94
N GLU A 26 0.00 -32.74 -6.56
CA GLU A 26 0.32 -33.94 -5.80
C GLU A 26 1.08 -33.52 -4.53
N PRO A 27 0.81 -34.11 -3.35
CA PRO A 27 1.49 -33.74 -2.11
C PRO A 27 3.01 -33.85 -2.25
N ASP A 28 3.71 -32.80 -1.82
CA ASP A 28 5.15 -32.70 -1.85
C ASP A 28 5.65 -32.32 -0.46
N ASP A 29 6.53 -33.16 0.11
CA ASP A 29 7.18 -32.96 1.40
C ASP A 29 8.59 -32.38 1.27
N GLY A 30 9.02 -32.07 0.04
CA GLY A 30 10.31 -31.46 -0.20
C GLY A 30 10.44 -30.08 0.44
N GLU A 31 11.63 -29.79 0.94
CA GLU A 31 11.94 -28.49 1.54
C GLU A 31 12.09 -27.41 0.45
N ILE A 32 11.35 -26.31 0.63
CA ILE A 32 11.48 -25.13 -0.20
C ILE A 32 12.60 -24.26 0.35
N ILE A 33 13.55 -23.91 -0.52
CA ILE A 33 14.64 -22.98 -0.23
C ILE A 33 14.35 -21.64 -0.91
N LEU A 34 14.48 -20.58 -0.14
CA LEU A 34 14.39 -19.20 -0.60
C LEU A 34 15.79 -18.63 -0.74
N ARG A 35 16.09 -18.05 -1.89
CA ARG A 35 17.39 -17.43 -2.18
C ARG A 35 17.23 -15.95 -2.50
N HIS A 36 17.92 -15.09 -1.77
CA HIS A 36 17.92 -13.65 -2.02
C HIS A 36 18.60 -13.36 -3.36
N ALA A 37 17.90 -12.67 -4.26
CA ALA A 37 18.33 -12.46 -5.64
C ALA A 37 19.65 -11.68 -5.74
N GLU A 38 19.84 -10.67 -4.90
CA GLU A 38 21.06 -9.83 -4.93
C GLU A 38 22.24 -10.41 -4.13
N THR A 39 22.01 -10.86 -2.89
CA THR A 39 23.08 -11.30 -1.97
C THR A 39 23.40 -12.79 -2.10
N GLY A 40 22.50 -13.59 -2.69
CA GLY A 40 22.61 -15.04 -2.77
C GLY A 40 22.38 -15.78 -1.45
N GLN A 41 21.98 -15.08 -0.39
CA GLN A 41 21.66 -15.67 0.92
C GLN A 41 20.50 -16.67 0.81
N GLU A 42 20.61 -17.81 1.49
CA GLU A 42 19.58 -18.87 1.47
C GLU A 42 18.90 -19.05 2.84
N ARG A 43 17.60 -19.38 2.82
CA ARG A 43 16.75 -19.65 3.98
C ARG A 43 15.67 -20.68 3.65
N GLY A 44 15.27 -21.50 4.61
CA GLY A 44 14.06 -22.34 4.49
C GLY A 44 12.78 -21.52 4.68
N THR A 45 11.62 -22.10 4.34
CA THR A 45 10.31 -21.40 4.45
C THR A 45 9.80 -21.25 5.88
N ALA A 46 10.36 -21.96 6.86
CA ALA A 46 10.02 -21.79 8.28
C ALA A 46 10.46 -20.42 8.84
N ASP A 47 11.38 -19.73 8.16
CA ASP A 47 12.06 -18.53 8.65
C ASP A 47 11.69 -17.27 7.85
N LEU A 48 10.49 -17.16 7.28
CA LEU A 48 10.14 -15.96 6.49
C LEU A 48 10.31 -14.67 7.32
N GLY A 49 10.10 -14.77 8.63
CA GLY A 49 10.29 -13.66 9.54
C GLY A 49 11.74 -13.19 9.75
N LEU A 50 12.71 -13.88 9.17
CA LEU A 50 14.14 -13.54 9.23
C LEU A 50 14.68 -13.08 7.86
N LEU A 51 13.82 -12.99 6.85
CA LEU A 51 14.22 -12.51 5.53
C LEU A 51 14.52 -11.01 5.59
N SER A 52 15.66 -10.63 5.02
CA SER A 52 15.96 -9.23 4.74
C SER A 52 15.10 -8.71 3.59
N ALA A 53 14.92 -7.39 3.54
CA ALA A 53 14.26 -6.72 2.43
C ALA A 53 14.94 -7.05 1.10
N GLY A 54 14.14 -7.23 0.05
CA GLY A 54 14.60 -7.64 -1.27
C GLY A 54 13.70 -8.67 -1.93
N VAL A 55 14.17 -9.21 -3.05
CA VAL A 55 13.50 -10.28 -3.80
C VAL A 55 14.12 -11.63 -3.46
N TRP A 56 13.30 -12.63 -3.19
CA TRP A 56 13.70 -13.99 -2.85
C TRP A 56 13.08 -14.98 -3.83
N THR A 57 13.90 -15.78 -4.52
CA THR A 57 13.41 -16.83 -5.44
C THR A 57 13.21 -18.14 -4.70
N ALA A 58 12.13 -18.87 -4.99
CA ALA A 58 11.85 -20.17 -4.38
C ALA A 58 12.36 -21.32 -5.25
N SER A 59 13.02 -22.30 -4.63
CA SER A 59 13.43 -23.56 -5.25
C SER A 59 13.04 -24.76 -4.39
N LEU A 60 12.89 -25.91 -5.04
CA LEU A 60 12.55 -27.20 -4.42
C LEU A 60 13.49 -28.25 -5.00
N GLY A 61 14.28 -28.91 -4.13
CA GLY A 61 15.32 -29.84 -4.59
C GLY A 61 16.38 -29.21 -5.50
N GLY A 62 16.59 -27.88 -5.38
CA GLY A 62 17.52 -27.10 -6.20
C GLY A 62 16.94 -26.55 -7.50
N GLU A 63 15.73 -26.97 -7.89
CA GLU A 63 15.06 -26.48 -9.09
C GLU A 63 14.08 -25.33 -8.76
N PRO A 64 13.95 -24.29 -9.59
CA PRO A 64 12.99 -23.21 -9.36
C PRO A 64 11.55 -23.73 -9.28
N VAL A 65 10.77 -23.20 -8.34
CA VAL A 65 9.34 -23.52 -8.22
C VAL A 65 8.57 -22.80 -9.32
N ALA A 66 8.04 -23.54 -10.30
CA ALA A 66 7.18 -22.96 -11.32
C ALA A 66 5.78 -22.65 -10.77
N THR A 67 5.12 -21.61 -11.27
CA THR A 67 3.75 -21.26 -10.89
C THR A 67 3.02 -20.53 -12.03
N ASP A 68 1.72 -20.77 -12.16
CA ASP A 68 0.82 -19.92 -12.96
C ASP A 68 -0.03 -19.00 -12.06
N ASP A 69 0.00 -19.20 -10.75
CA ASP A 69 -0.66 -18.33 -9.78
C ASP A 69 0.07 -16.98 -9.72
N PRO A 70 -0.61 -15.84 -9.95
CA PRO A 70 0.00 -14.53 -9.78
C PRO A 70 0.48 -14.25 -8.36
N GLY A 71 -0.01 -14.99 -7.35
CA GLY A 71 0.32 -14.80 -5.93
C GLY A 71 -0.46 -13.66 -5.25
N PHE A 72 -1.40 -13.04 -5.99
CA PHE A 72 -2.23 -11.96 -5.48
C PHE A 72 -3.52 -12.47 -4.83
N SER A 73 -3.79 -12.01 -3.61
CA SER A 73 -5.06 -12.19 -2.92
C SER A 73 -5.37 -10.94 -2.11
N LEU A 74 -6.37 -10.15 -2.53
CA LEU A 74 -6.73 -8.91 -1.82
C LEU A 74 -7.11 -9.18 -0.36
N ASP A 75 -7.98 -10.17 -0.12
CA ASP A 75 -8.41 -10.53 1.24
C ASP A 75 -7.22 -11.03 2.07
N GLY A 76 -6.30 -11.78 1.46
CA GLY A 76 -5.07 -12.24 2.10
C GLY A 76 -4.15 -11.10 2.49
N LEU A 77 -3.92 -10.15 1.58
CA LEU A 77 -3.10 -8.96 1.83
C LEU A 77 -3.73 -8.05 2.90
N GLN A 78 -5.05 -7.89 2.88
CA GLN A 78 -5.78 -7.15 3.90
C GLN A 78 -5.69 -7.83 5.27
N ALA A 79 -5.84 -9.15 5.34
CA ALA A 79 -5.69 -9.90 6.59
C ALA A 79 -4.25 -9.80 7.12
N TYR A 80 -3.25 -9.91 6.23
CA TYR A 80 -1.84 -9.80 6.58
C TYR A 80 -1.53 -8.40 7.16
N ALA A 81 -2.03 -7.35 6.51
CA ALA A 81 -1.86 -5.97 6.94
C ALA A 81 -2.65 -5.60 8.22
N GLN A 82 -3.56 -6.44 8.70
CA GLN A 82 -4.28 -6.21 9.97
C GLN A 82 -3.48 -6.57 11.22
N THR A 83 -2.26 -7.09 11.09
CA THR A 83 -1.40 -7.37 12.25
C THR A 83 -0.28 -6.32 12.33
N PRO A 84 0.06 -5.83 13.53
CA PRO A 84 1.23 -4.98 13.75
C PRO A 84 2.51 -5.67 13.27
N ARG A 85 3.26 -5.03 12.38
CA ARG A 85 4.53 -5.56 11.84
C ARG A 85 5.35 -4.44 11.20
N SER A 86 6.66 -4.63 11.13
CA SER A 86 7.60 -3.70 10.47
C SER A 86 8.01 -4.14 9.07
N ARG A 87 7.40 -5.21 8.55
CA ARG A 87 7.69 -5.75 7.23
C ARG A 87 6.42 -6.19 6.49
N GLU A 88 6.54 -6.21 5.18
CA GLU A 88 5.61 -6.82 4.25
C GLU A 88 6.30 -7.94 3.48
N ILE A 89 5.65 -9.10 3.38
CA ILE A 89 6.11 -10.23 2.57
C ILE A 89 4.99 -10.58 1.59
N ARG A 90 5.29 -10.58 0.29
CA ARG A 90 4.32 -10.92 -0.76
C ARG A 90 4.89 -12.02 -1.65
N ALA A 91 4.12 -13.08 -1.85
CA ALA A 91 4.36 -14.03 -2.94
C ALA A 91 3.92 -13.40 -4.27
N PHE A 92 4.68 -13.64 -5.33
CA PHE A 92 4.32 -13.21 -6.67
C PHE A 92 4.92 -14.13 -7.73
N ARG A 93 4.33 -14.11 -8.93
CA ARG A 93 4.88 -14.77 -10.11
C ARG A 93 5.89 -13.87 -10.81
N ALA A 94 7.14 -14.32 -10.87
CA ALA A 94 8.17 -13.67 -11.67
C ALA A 94 7.87 -13.78 -13.18
N PRO A 95 8.44 -12.90 -14.04
CA PRO A 95 8.18 -12.92 -15.49
C PRO A 95 8.52 -14.24 -16.18
N ASP A 96 9.50 -14.98 -15.65
CA ASP A 96 9.90 -16.31 -16.14
C ASP A 96 8.96 -17.44 -15.70
N GLY A 97 7.91 -17.13 -14.93
CA GLY A 97 6.92 -18.10 -14.45
C GLY A 97 7.33 -18.84 -13.18
N THR A 98 8.32 -18.33 -12.45
CA THR A 98 8.73 -18.90 -11.16
C THR A 98 8.12 -18.14 -9.97
N LEU A 99 7.98 -18.85 -8.84
CA LEU A 99 7.56 -18.26 -7.59
C LEU A 99 8.71 -17.46 -6.96
N ALA A 100 8.42 -16.22 -6.61
CA ALA A 100 9.30 -15.37 -5.83
C ALA A 100 8.53 -14.67 -4.71
N LEU A 101 9.26 -14.21 -3.70
CA LEU A 101 8.77 -13.36 -2.63
C LEU A 101 9.39 -11.97 -2.74
N THR A 102 8.63 -10.94 -2.47
CA THR A 102 9.15 -9.59 -2.20
C THR A 102 9.02 -9.32 -0.70
N VAL A 103 10.12 -8.89 -0.09
CA VAL A 103 10.16 -8.45 1.32
C VAL A 103 10.47 -6.97 1.35
N ARG A 104 9.66 -6.19 2.07
CA ARG A 104 9.83 -4.73 2.24
C ARG A 104 9.72 -4.35 3.70
N GLU A 105 10.47 -3.35 4.11
CA GLU A 105 10.20 -2.65 5.37
C GLU A 105 8.95 -1.79 5.21
N VAL A 106 8.11 -1.77 6.25
CA VAL A 106 6.89 -0.96 6.28
C VAL A 106 6.72 -0.29 7.62
N GLU A 107 6.23 0.95 7.56
CA GLU A 107 5.71 1.66 8.72
C GLU A 107 4.17 1.63 8.68
N PRO A 108 3.50 1.72 9.84
CA PRO A 108 2.04 1.85 9.89
C PRO A 108 1.52 3.01 9.04
N TYR A 109 0.44 2.76 8.33
CA TYR A 109 -0.23 3.78 7.50
C TYR A 109 -1.74 3.51 7.44
N ILE A 110 -2.49 4.45 6.89
CA ILE A 110 -3.92 4.25 6.59
C ILE A 110 -4.04 3.75 5.15
N GLU A 111 -4.44 2.50 4.98
CA GLU A 111 -4.88 1.96 3.69
C GLU A 111 -6.22 2.60 3.33
N VAL A 112 -6.20 3.48 2.33
CA VAL A 112 -7.36 4.22 1.84
C VAL A 112 -8.25 3.28 1.06
N THR A 113 -9.49 3.13 1.52
CA THR A 113 -10.52 2.29 0.91
C THR A 113 -11.59 3.09 0.17
N GLY A 114 -11.70 4.39 0.46
CA GLY A 114 -12.67 5.27 -0.17
C GLY A 114 -12.22 6.73 -0.16
N VAL A 115 -12.50 7.44 -1.25
CA VAL A 115 -12.30 8.89 -1.35
C VAL A 115 -13.51 9.48 -2.06
N VAL A 116 -14.18 10.42 -1.41
CA VAL A 116 -15.25 11.24 -1.99
C VAL A 116 -14.77 12.68 -2.01
N ALA A 117 -14.90 13.33 -3.16
CA ALA A 117 -14.47 14.71 -3.35
C ALA A 117 -15.60 15.48 -4.02
N ASP A 118 -16.48 16.03 -3.19
CA ASP A 118 -17.68 16.75 -3.61
C ASP A 118 -18.08 17.82 -2.57
N ASP A 119 -18.92 18.76 -2.99
CA ASP A 119 -19.53 19.81 -2.15
C ASP A 119 -18.55 20.58 -1.24
N GLY A 120 -17.35 20.88 -1.76
CA GLY A 120 -16.33 21.63 -1.02
C GLY A 120 -15.56 20.81 0.01
N VAL A 121 -15.75 19.48 0.03
CA VAL A 121 -15.15 18.58 1.01
C VAL A 121 -14.39 17.45 0.32
N ILE A 122 -13.30 16.99 0.93
CA ILE A 122 -12.67 15.71 0.59
C ILE A 122 -12.84 14.80 1.80
N GLU A 123 -13.62 13.74 1.63
CA GLU A 123 -13.87 12.70 2.63
C GLU A 123 -13.07 11.45 2.30
N ILE A 124 -12.53 10.81 3.32
CA ILE A 124 -11.63 9.67 3.18
C ILE A 124 -11.99 8.60 4.19
N GLU A 125 -12.07 7.38 3.69
CA GLU A 125 -12.22 6.17 4.49
C GLU A 125 -10.96 5.31 4.34
N GLY A 126 -10.61 4.58 5.41
CA GLY A 126 -9.52 3.63 5.35
C GLY A 126 -9.41 2.75 6.58
N VAL A 127 -8.33 1.97 6.62
CA VAL A 127 -8.00 1.09 7.74
C VAL A 127 -6.51 1.18 8.10
N ILE A 128 -6.18 1.02 9.38
CA ILE A 128 -4.78 0.94 9.82
C ILE A 128 -4.16 -0.34 9.25
N ALA A 129 -3.14 -0.18 8.42
CA ALA A 129 -2.28 -1.25 7.93
C ALA A 129 -0.99 -1.29 8.76
N TYR A 130 -0.56 -2.50 9.12
CA TYR A 130 0.70 -2.81 9.82
C TYR A 130 0.89 -2.17 11.21
N GLY A 131 -0.10 -1.44 11.72
CA GLY A 131 -0.12 -0.85 13.06
C GLY A 131 -1.09 -1.50 14.03
N GLU A 132 -0.99 -1.09 15.29
CA GLU A 132 -1.98 -1.40 16.34
C GLU A 132 -3.25 -0.55 16.15
N PRO A 133 -4.43 -1.05 16.56
CA PRO A 133 -5.59 -0.18 16.77
C PRO A 133 -5.24 0.97 17.71
N ILE A 134 -5.65 2.19 17.37
CA ILE A 134 -5.32 3.39 18.14
C ILE A 134 -6.58 4.15 18.55
N HIS A 135 -6.53 4.77 19.71
CA HIS A 135 -7.64 5.49 20.31
C HIS A 135 -7.21 6.91 20.67
N GLY A 136 -8.16 7.84 20.59
CA GLY A 136 -7.96 9.22 21.02
C GLY A 136 -8.53 10.22 20.02
N PRO A 137 -8.36 11.53 20.31
CA PRO A 137 -8.70 12.58 19.37
C PRO A 137 -7.93 12.39 18.07
N ALA A 138 -8.64 12.42 16.96
CA ALA A 138 -8.07 12.22 15.63
C ALA A 138 -8.34 13.42 14.72
N ARG A 139 -7.42 13.65 13.78
CA ARG A 139 -7.52 14.70 12.76
C ARG A 139 -7.05 14.16 11.41
N LEU A 140 -7.69 14.59 10.34
CA LEU A 140 -7.11 14.51 9.00
C LEU A 140 -6.31 15.79 8.79
N VAL A 141 -5.03 15.67 8.43
CA VAL A 141 -4.13 16.82 8.29
C VAL A 141 -3.53 16.84 6.89
N ALA A 142 -3.71 17.96 6.21
CA ALA A 142 -3.07 18.28 4.96
C ALA A 142 -1.83 19.14 5.23
N VAL A 143 -0.66 18.69 4.77
CA VAL A 143 0.61 19.39 4.93
C VAL A 143 1.16 19.80 3.56
N ALA A 144 1.34 21.10 3.33
CA ALA A 144 1.91 21.58 2.09
C ALA A 144 3.39 21.18 1.97
N ARG A 145 3.78 20.57 0.84
CA ARG A 145 5.19 20.21 0.59
C ARG A 145 6.13 21.42 0.61
N LYS A 146 5.59 22.58 0.18
CA LYS A 146 6.25 23.89 0.22
C LYS A 146 5.19 24.97 0.33
N GLY A 147 5.19 25.73 1.42
CA GLY A 147 4.39 26.94 1.53
C GLY A 147 3.62 27.00 2.84
N PRO A 148 2.28 27.10 2.79
CA PRO A 148 1.47 27.46 3.95
C PRO A 148 1.52 26.43 5.09
N GLU A 149 1.03 26.87 6.24
CA GLU A 149 0.83 26.04 7.42
C GLU A 149 -0.16 24.88 7.14
N PRO A 150 -0.08 23.77 7.91
CA PRO A 150 -1.01 22.66 7.78
C PRO A 150 -2.48 23.07 7.96
N VAL A 151 -3.36 22.41 7.21
CA VAL A 151 -4.81 22.51 7.36
C VAL A 151 -5.33 21.19 7.92
N SER A 152 -6.12 21.25 8.99
CA SER A 152 -6.72 20.07 9.61
C SER A 152 -8.23 20.07 9.50
N GLY A 153 -8.81 18.87 9.43
CA GLY A 153 -10.24 18.64 9.55
C GLY A 153 -10.55 17.48 10.51
N PRO A 154 -11.84 17.21 10.76
CA PRO A 154 -12.25 16.17 11.69
C PRO A 154 -11.84 14.78 11.18
N ALA A 155 -11.51 13.89 12.10
CA ALA A 155 -11.37 12.48 11.83
C ALA A 155 -11.78 11.64 13.05
N SER A 156 -12.00 10.34 12.82
CA SER A 156 -12.30 9.39 13.87
C SER A 156 -11.69 8.02 13.57
N PHE A 157 -11.39 7.28 14.63
CA PHE A 157 -11.04 5.87 14.58
C PHE A 157 -12.08 5.04 15.31
N LEU A 158 -12.58 3.98 14.65
CA LEU A 158 -13.36 2.92 15.27
C LEU A 158 -12.59 1.60 15.14
N GLY A 159 -11.82 1.28 16.17
CA GLY A 159 -10.84 0.20 16.10
C GLY A 159 -9.76 0.53 15.07
N ARG A 160 -9.70 -0.25 13.98
CA ARG A 160 -8.77 0.00 12.88
C ARG A 160 -9.34 0.91 11.80
N ARG A 161 -10.65 1.13 11.78
CA ARG A 161 -11.33 1.90 10.72
C ARG A 161 -11.10 3.38 10.95
N PHE A 162 -10.70 4.07 9.89
CA PHE A 162 -10.48 5.50 9.83
C PHE A 162 -11.55 6.15 8.98
N THR A 163 -12.09 7.27 9.45
CA THR A 163 -12.83 8.24 8.63
C THR A 163 -12.28 9.63 8.89
N GLY A 164 -12.14 10.45 7.86
CA GLY A 164 -11.68 11.82 8.00
C GLY A 164 -12.13 12.69 6.86
N SER A 165 -12.23 14.00 7.10
CA SER A 165 -12.56 14.96 6.06
C SER A 165 -11.76 16.24 6.19
N VAL A 166 -11.53 16.91 5.06
CA VAL A 166 -10.89 18.22 4.99
C VAL A 166 -11.69 19.12 4.05
N GLN A 167 -11.92 20.35 4.50
CA GLN A 167 -12.59 21.38 3.71
C GLN A 167 -11.62 21.94 2.66
N ILE A 168 -12.08 22.16 1.43
CA ILE A 168 -11.22 22.71 0.38
C ILE A 168 -11.00 24.21 0.52
N ALA A 169 -11.93 24.93 1.14
CA ALA A 169 -11.86 26.38 1.27
C ALA A 169 -10.61 26.85 2.03
N PRO A 170 -10.27 26.32 3.22
CA PRO A 170 -9.03 26.69 3.91
C PRO A 170 -7.76 26.35 3.11
N LEU A 171 -7.76 25.26 2.34
CA LEU A 171 -6.64 24.90 1.47
C LEU A 171 -6.47 25.94 0.35
N ALA A 172 -7.58 26.38 -0.25
CA ALA A 172 -7.60 27.35 -1.33
C ALA A 172 -7.24 28.77 -0.83
N GLU A 173 -7.71 29.18 0.35
CA GLU A 173 -7.34 30.45 0.97
C GLU A 173 -5.85 30.55 1.26
N ALA A 174 -5.23 29.44 1.66
CA ALA A 174 -3.79 29.36 1.91
C ALA A 174 -2.93 29.31 0.62
N GLN A 175 -3.56 29.30 -0.57
CA GLN A 175 -2.88 29.17 -1.85
C GLN A 175 -2.20 30.48 -2.27
N VAL A 176 -0.91 30.60 -1.98
CA VAL A 176 -0.09 31.77 -2.38
C VAL A 176 0.71 31.56 -3.67
N ARG A 177 0.73 30.35 -4.23
CA ARG A 177 1.48 30.00 -5.45
C ARG A 177 0.55 29.46 -6.53
N ARG A 178 1.00 29.55 -7.78
CA ARG A 178 0.27 28.99 -8.94
C ARG A 178 -0.07 27.50 -8.75
N ARG A 179 0.83 26.73 -8.12
CA ARG A 179 0.63 25.32 -7.83
C ARG A 179 1.22 24.95 -6.47
N VAL A 180 0.46 24.21 -5.67
CA VAL A 180 0.89 23.65 -4.38
C VAL A 180 0.37 22.22 -4.27
N PHE A 181 1.16 21.38 -3.61
CA PHE A 181 0.81 19.99 -3.34
C PHE A 181 0.78 19.79 -1.83
N TRP A 182 -0.26 19.10 -1.37
CA TRP A 182 -0.52 18.81 0.03
C TRP A 182 -0.52 17.30 0.22
N ASP A 183 0.36 16.81 1.10
CA ASP A 183 0.34 15.42 1.52
C ASP A 183 -0.67 15.25 2.66
N LEU A 184 -1.41 14.14 2.65
CA LEU A 184 -2.44 13.87 3.64
C LEU A 184 -1.97 12.86 4.68
N TYR A 185 -2.31 13.14 5.93
CA TYR A 185 -1.99 12.30 7.08
C TYR A 185 -3.18 12.15 8.02
N ALA A 186 -3.31 10.98 8.63
CA ALA A 186 -4.14 10.79 9.81
C ALA A 186 -3.28 11.03 11.03
N GLU A 187 -3.73 11.89 11.93
CA GLU A 187 -3.07 12.16 13.20
C GLU A 187 -3.96 11.71 14.35
N VAL A 188 -3.41 10.96 15.29
CA VAL A 188 -4.11 10.49 16.48
C VAL A 188 -3.11 10.26 17.59
N ALA A 189 -3.38 10.82 18.78
CA ALA A 189 -2.47 10.75 19.93
C ALA A 189 -1.00 11.06 19.57
N ASP A 190 -0.78 12.14 18.80
CA ASP A 190 0.52 12.61 18.29
C ASP A 190 1.26 11.65 17.33
N VAL A 191 0.64 10.53 16.95
CA VAL A 191 1.12 9.65 15.89
C VAL A 191 0.56 10.13 14.55
N ARG A 192 1.45 10.41 13.60
CA ARG A 192 1.11 10.81 12.23
C ARG A 192 1.32 9.62 11.29
N MET A 193 0.24 9.16 10.65
CA MET A 193 0.25 8.06 9.68
C MET A 193 -0.06 8.60 8.27
N PRO A 194 0.73 8.25 7.24
CA PRO A 194 0.42 8.63 5.87
C PRO A 194 -0.85 7.92 5.40
N LEU A 195 -1.59 8.57 4.49
CA LEU A 195 -2.68 7.92 3.75
C LEU A 195 -2.12 7.36 2.44
N ALA A 196 -2.33 6.07 2.18
CA ALA A 196 -1.90 5.44 0.93
C ALA A 196 -2.87 4.33 0.53
N ALA A 197 -2.85 3.91 -0.73
CA ALA A 197 -3.51 2.69 -1.15
C ALA A 197 -2.43 1.78 -1.73
N ARG A 198 -2.10 0.66 -1.09
CA ARG A 198 -0.96 -0.20 -1.50
C ARG A 198 -1.32 -1.69 -1.54
N LEU A 199 -2.48 -2.09 -1.04
CA LEU A 199 -2.86 -3.51 -0.91
C LEU A 199 -3.61 -4.08 -2.13
N ASP A 200 -4.14 -3.24 -3.01
CA ASP A 200 -4.90 -3.66 -4.20
C ASP A 200 -4.05 -4.12 -5.41
N ASP A 201 -2.72 -4.10 -5.27
CA ASP A 201 -1.72 -4.44 -6.30
C ASP A 201 -1.85 -3.67 -7.63
N ILE A 202 -2.59 -2.56 -7.62
CA ILE A 202 -2.66 -1.66 -8.77
C ILE A 202 -1.40 -0.81 -8.79
N THR A 203 -0.51 -1.09 -9.74
CA THR A 203 0.68 -0.27 -10.00
C THR A 203 0.34 1.02 -10.75
N ASP A 204 1.13 2.07 -10.53
CA ASP A 204 1.04 3.35 -11.22
C ASP A 204 -0.35 4.04 -11.09
N LYS A 205 -0.89 4.10 -9.86
CA LYS A 205 -2.21 4.69 -9.59
C LYS A 205 -2.30 6.15 -10.00
N LYS A 206 -1.19 6.88 -9.91
CA LYS A 206 -1.08 8.26 -10.38
C LYS A 206 -1.58 8.47 -11.81
N ASN A 207 -1.34 7.51 -12.70
CA ASN A 207 -1.77 7.58 -14.11
C ASN A 207 -3.09 6.86 -14.39
N ARG A 208 -3.52 5.94 -13.51
CA ARG A 208 -4.73 5.11 -13.68
C ARG A 208 -5.96 5.66 -12.98
N VAL A 209 -5.81 6.35 -11.85
CA VAL A 209 -6.91 6.85 -11.03
C VAL A 209 -7.00 8.37 -11.15
N ARG A 210 -8.20 8.87 -11.49
CA ARG A 210 -8.47 10.30 -11.58
C ARG A 210 -9.69 10.67 -10.75
N PHE A 211 -9.46 11.47 -9.72
CA PHE A 211 -10.54 12.03 -8.91
C PHE A 211 -11.17 13.25 -9.59
N PRO A 212 -12.48 13.51 -9.37
CA PRO A 212 -13.10 14.75 -9.79
C PRO A 212 -12.34 15.94 -9.18
N ALA A 213 -12.27 17.04 -9.95
CA ALA A 213 -11.72 18.28 -9.44
C ALA A 213 -12.86 19.14 -8.91
N GLN A 214 -12.61 19.79 -7.77
CA GLN A 214 -13.50 20.78 -7.19
C GLN A 214 -12.91 22.18 -7.39
N ARG A 215 -13.73 23.21 -7.19
CA ARG A 215 -13.32 24.61 -7.32
C ARG A 215 -13.72 25.39 -6.08
N GLU A 216 -12.79 26.21 -5.61
CA GLU A 216 -13.03 27.28 -4.65
C GLU A 216 -12.52 28.58 -5.27
N GLY A 217 -13.43 29.46 -5.68
CA GLY A 217 -13.09 30.64 -6.50
C GLY A 217 -12.28 30.25 -7.75
N ARG A 218 -11.05 30.79 -7.86
CA ARG A 218 -10.11 30.50 -8.98
C ARG A 218 -9.18 29.31 -8.71
N VAL A 219 -9.28 28.67 -7.55
CA VAL A 219 -8.41 27.55 -7.17
C VAL A 219 -9.10 26.24 -7.51
N ARG A 220 -8.45 25.47 -8.38
CA ARG A 220 -8.84 24.09 -8.65
C ARG A 220 -8.14 23.15 -7.68
N VAL A 221 -8.93 22.33 -7.01
CA VAL A 221 -8.51 21.39 -5.97
C VAL A 221 -8.78 19.98 -6.45
N ARG A 222 -7.79 19.08 -6.41
CA ARG A 222 -7.95 17.71 -6.88
C ARG A 222 -7.14 16.71 -6.03
N PRO A 223 -7.78 15.69 -5.45
CA PRO A 223 -7.07 14.54 -4.91
C PRO A 223 -6.32 13.78 -6.01
N TYR A 224 -5.20 13.17 -5.67
CA TYR A 224 -4.43 12.31 -6.57
C TYR A 224 -3.53 11.35 -5.77
N TYR A 225 -3.17 10.23 -6.38
CA TYR A 225 -2.12 9.37 -5.83
C TYR A 225 -0.73 9.81 -6.32
N THR A 226 0.24 9.78 -5.42
CA THR A 226 1.66 10.03 -5.71
C THR A 226 2.31 8.83 -6.40
N GLU A 227 3.61 8.92 -6.69
CA GLU A 227 4.40 7.79 -7.21
C GLU A 227 4.57 6.64 -6.21
N THR A 228 4.33 6.91 -4.92
CA THR A 228 4.40 5.92 -3.83
C THR A 228 3.00 5.44 -3.40
N ASP A 229 2.01 5.69 -4.26
CA ASP A 229 0.59 5.46 -4.03
C ASP A 229 0.04 6.09 -2.74
N SER A 230 0.69 7.16 -2.26
CA SER A 230 0.18 7.98 -1.16
C SER A 230 -0.89 8.93 -1.69
N LEU A 231 -1.95 9.17 -0.91
CA LEU A 231 -2.99 10.11 -1.27
C LEU A 231 -2.56 11.54 -0.93
N ALA A 232 -2.71 12.44 -1.89
CA ALA A 232 -2.35 13.84 -1.77
C ALA A 232 -3.40 14.73 -2.48
N VAL A 233 -3.32 16.04 -2.27
CA VAL A 233 -4.18 17.03 -2.93
C VAL A 233 -3.31 18.00 -3.72
N ALA A 234 -3.67 18.22 -4.98
CA ALA A 234 -3.05 19.21 -5.85
C ALA A 234 -3.96 20.43 -5.98
N LEU A 235 -3.40 21.61 -5.71
CA LEU A 235 -4.04 22.90 -5.91
C LEU A 235 -3.38 23.63 -7.07
N SER A 236 -4.19 24.20 -7.96
CA SER A 236 -3.73 25.05 -9.06
C SER A 236 -4.62 26.28 -9.21
N ILE A 237 -4.03 27.46 -9.33
CA ILE A 237 -4.74 28.68 -9.71
C ILE A 237 -5.03 28.60 -11.20
N GLU A 238 -6.31 28.62 -11.58
CA GLU A 238 -6.74 28.73 -12.97
C GLU A 238 -6.78 30.21 -13.36
N GLU A 239 -6.16 30.56 -14.47
CA GLU A 239 -6.32 31.87 -15.09
C GLU A 239 -7.71 31.92 -15.74
N GLU A 240 -8.42 33.05 -15.62
CA GLU A 240 -9.67 33.25 -16.32
C GLU A 240 -9.42 33.07 -17.82
N SER A 241 -10.10 32.10 -18.42
CA SER A 241 -10.16 31.97 -19.88
C SER A 241 -10.90 33.21 -20.38
N SER A 242 -10.17 34.16 -20.96
CA SER A 242 -10.75 35.28 -21.70
C SER A 242 -11.39 34.80 -22.99
#